data_AF-X8IZ26-F1
#
_entry.id   AF-X8IZ26-F1
#
_cell.length_a   1.000
_cell.length_b   1.000
_cell.length_c   1.000
_cell.angle_alpha   90.00
_cell.angle_beta   90.00
_cell.angle_gamma   90.00
#
_symmetry.space_group_name_H-M   'P 1'
#
loop_
_entity.id
_entity.type
_entity.pdbx_description
1 polymer ?
#
loop_
_entity_poly.entity_id
_entity_poly.type
_entity_poly.pdbx_seq_one_letter_code
_entity_poly.pdbx_strand_id
1 'polypeptide(L)'
;MIGSRRRCLSDIIHEDSCVVDANEGAELDPDPIFHSTATWLKSNATEKARTAWHTIWDQAKRSEHTRRYLPNTPSLTLNKVFAKGSHPRKVTSRLVQIITGHGFFGEYYARFPKFRPTRDSSCTCGERVQTVPHLLFHCPLNEAPRLHLTSAAPDLNPATLFGSHKGLSAVMRFIENSDIGLPT
;
A
#
# COMPACT_ATOMS: atom_id res chain seq x y z
N MET A 1 79.90 6.84 27.01
CA MET A 1 79.48 6.22 25.73
C MET A 1 78.04 6.63 25.46
N ILE A 2 77.80 7.58 24.56
CA ILE A 2 76.45 7.86 24.05
C ILE A 2 76.61 8.01 22.53
N GLY A 3 76.03 7.05 21.80
CA GLY A 3 76.16 6.93 20.35
C GLY A 3 75.40 8.04 19.64
N SER A 4 76.11 8.76 18.78
CA SER A 4 75.52 9.69 17.81
C SER A 4 74.82 8.86 16.72
N ARG A 5 73.49 8.76 16.78
CA ARG A 5 72.69 8.26 15.65
C ARG A 5 72.72 9.33 14.56
N ARG A 6 73.47 9.07 13.49
CA ARG A 6 73.31 9.82 12.23
C ARG A 6 71.91 9.53 11.70
N ARG A 7 71.05 10.54 11.70
CA ARG A 7 69.84 10.54 10.86
C ARG A 7 70.30 10.63 9.40
N CYS A 8 69.78 9.75 8.55
CA CYS A 8 70.03 9.79 7.12
C CYS A 8 69.41 11.06 6.54
N LEU A 9 70.13 11.78 5.67
CA LEU A 9 69.62 12.98 4.97
C LEU A 9 68.40 12.68 4.08
N SER A 10 68.13 11.41 3.77
CA SER A 10 66.95 10.97 2.99
C SER A 10 65.63 11.16 3.71
N ASP A 11 65.63 11.17 5.05
CA ASP A 11 64.39 11.16 5.84
C ASP A 11 63.83 12.58 6.04
N ILE A 12 64.68 13.61 5.99
CA ILE A 12 64.30 15.02 6.18
C ILE A 12 63.56 15.57 4.95
N ILE A 13 63.96 15.17 3.74
CA ILE A 13 63.34 15.65 2.49
C ILE A 13 61.92 15.08 2.32
N HIS A 14 61.65 13.90 2.89
CA HIS A 14 60.31 13.30 2.89
C HIS A 14 59.38 13.95 3.91
N GLU A 15 59.89 14.36 5.08
CA GLU A 15 59.13 15.09 6.11
C GLU A 15 58.71 16.48 5.61
N ASP A 16 59.61 17.21 4.95
CA ASP A 16 59.31 18.55 4.45
C ASP A 16 58.27 18.54 3.32
N SER A 17 58.30 17.55 2.41
CA SER A 17 57.24 17.38 1.39
C SER A 17 55.88 17.11 2.03
N CYS A 18 55.83 16.23 3.03
CA CYS A 18 54.60 15.84 3.70
C CYS A 18 53.96 17.01 4.49
N VAL A 19 54.79 17.88 5.07
CA VAL A 19 54.33 19.09 5.79
C VAL A 19 53.84 20.17 4.82
N VAL A 20 54.49 20.34 3.67
CA VAL A 20 54.05 21.28 2.63
C VAL A 20 52.73 20.82 2.02
N ASP A 21 52.60 19.53 1.70
CA ASP A 21 51.36 18.94 1.17
C ASP A 21 50.21 19.01 2.20
N ALA A 22 50.51 18.86 3.49
CA ALA A 22 49.52 18.99 4.57
C ALA A 22 49.03 20.43 4.77
N ASN A 23 49.90 21.42 4.57
CA ASN A 23 49.52 22.84 4.63
C ASN A 23 48.72 23.27 3.39
N GLU A 24 49.10 22.82 2.18
CA GLU A 24 48.31 23.07 0.97
C GLU A 24 46.90 22.43 1.06
N GLY A 25 46.79 21.24 1.64
CA GLY A 25 45.51 20.59 1.89
C GLY A 25 44.63 21.28 2.94
N ALA A 26 45.21 22.10 3.82
CA ALA A 26 44.49 22.86 4.86
C ALA A 26 43.99 24.23 4.37
N GLU A 27 44.57 24.77 3.29
CA GLU A 27 44.12 26.03 2.66
C GLU A 27 42.94 25.82 1.69
N LEU A 28 42.65 24.57 1.30
CA LEU A 28 41.45 24.23 0.55
C LEU A 28 40.25 24.14 1.50
N ASP A 29 39.19 24.89 1.20
CA ASP A 29 37.92 24.75 1.89
C ASP A 29 37.47 23.28 1.78
N PRO A 30 37.29 22.54 2.89
CA PRO A 30 37.07 21.11 2.81
C PRO A 30 35.75 20.87 2.08
N ASP A 31 35.81 20.20 0.94
CA ASP A 31 34.61 19.71 0.27
C ASP A 31 33.81 18.90 1.32
N PRO A 32 32.54 19.24 1.57
CA PRO A 32 31.77 18.55 2.59
C PRO A 32 31.70 17.07 2.21
N ILE A 33 32.25 16.22 3.08
CA ILE A 33 32.35 14.74 2.93
C ILE A 33 30.99 14.13 2.53
N PHE A 34 29.89 14.78 2.90
CA PHE A 34 28.57 14.46 2.39
C PHE A 34 27.85 15.73 1.90
N HIS A 35 27.46 15.74 0.62
CA HIS A 35 26.59 16.78 0.05
C HIS A 35 25.14 16.73 0.61
N SER A 36 24.79 15.70 1.39
CA SER A 36 23.49 15.56 2.03
C SER A 36 23.51 14.57 3.20
N THR A 37 22.57 14.71 4.13
CA THR A 37 22.42 13.78 5.25
C THR A 37 21.66 12.51 4.85
N ALA A 38 21.89 11.39 5.54
CA ALA A 38 21.14 10.15 5.31
C ALA A 38 19.61 10.33 5.48
N THR A 39 19.18 11.22 6.37
CA THR A 39 17.77 11.60 6.55
C THR A 39 17.23 12.29 5.30
N TRP A 40 18.00 13.22 4.72
CA TRP A 40 17.61 13.90 3.48
C TRP A 40 17.48 12.90 2.33
N LEU A 41 18.45 11.99 2.15
CA LEU A 41 18.40 10.96 1.12
C LEU A 41 17.15 10.07 1.24
N LYS A 42 16.81 9.62 2.46
CA LYS A 42 15.60 8.82 2.71
C LYS A 42 14.32 9.59 2.43
N SER A 43 14.25 10.85 2.87
CA SER A 43 13.10 11.71 2.63
C SER A 43 12.90 11.97 1.14
N ASN A 44 13.97 12.30 0.42
CA ASN A 44 13.96 12.53 -1.02
C ASN A 44 13.55 11.27 -1.80
N ALA A 45 14.09 10.11 -1.44
CA ALA A 45 13.69 8.83 -2.03
C ALA A 45 12.21 8.51 -1.79
N THR A 46 11.71 8.76 -0.57
CA THR A 46 10.30 8.57 -0.21
C THR A 46 9.39 9.48 -1.03
N GLU A 47 9.77 10.75 -1.19
CA GLU A 47 8.99 11.72 -1.98
C GLU A 47 8.97 11.36 -3.46
N LYS A 48 10.11 10.96 -4.03
CA LYS A 48 10.19 10.47 -5.41
C LYS A 48 9.30 9.26 -5.63
N ALA A 49 9.34 8.28 -4.72
CA ALA A 49 8.49 7.09 -4.79
C ALA A 49 7.00 7.44 -4.68
N ARG A 50 6.63 8.34 -3.76
CA ARG A 50 5.26 8.86 -3.60
C ARG A 50 4.79 9.51 -4.91
N THR A 51 5.52 10.49 -5.41
CA THR A 51 5.16 11.24 -6.63
C THR A 51 5.02 10.32 -7.84
N ALA A 52 5.97 9.40 -8.05
CA ALA A 52 5.89 8.42 -9.14
C ALA A 52 4.65 7.52 -8.99
N TRP A 53 4.35 7.07 -7.77
CA TRP A 53 3.22 6.19 -7.51
C TRP A 53 1.86 6.88 -7.70
N HIS A 54 1.72 8.14 -7.26
CA HIS A 54 0.53 8.94 -7.53
C HIS A 54 0.33 9.16 -9.04
N THR A 55 1.40 9.46 -9.77
CA THR A 55 1.34 9.65 -11.23
C THR A 55 0.82 8.38 -11.93
N ILE A 56 1.36 7.21 -11.58
CA ILE A 56 0.90 5.92 -12.12
C ILE A 56 -0.57 5.68 -11.75
N TRP A 57 -0.95 5.94 -10.50
CA TRP A 57 -2.31 5.72 -10.01
C TRP A 57 -3.37 6.56 -10.73
N ASP A 58 -3.07 7.83 -10.97
CA ASP A 58 -3.99 8.78 -11.60
C ASP A 58 -4.15 8.46 -13.10
N GLN A 59 -3.09 7.99 -13.75
CA GLN A 59 -3.12 7.58 -15.16
C GLN A 59 -3.69 6.17 -15.39
N ALA A 60 -3.73 5.32 -14.36
CA ALA A 60 -4.18 3.95 -14.49
C ALA A 60 -5.67 3.86 -14.86
N LYS A 61 -5.97 3.14 -15.96
CA LYS A 61 -7.35 2.78 -16.33
C LYS A 61 -7.94 1.84 -15.28
N ARG A 62 -8.97 2.31 -14.58
CA ARG A 62 -9.69 1.54 -13.55
C ARG A 62 -11.16 1.43 -13.92
N SER A 63 -11.76 0.27 -13.68
CA SER A 63 -13.19 0.07 -13.87
C SER A 63 -13.98 1.03 -12.97
N GLU A 64 -15.23 1.33 -13.36
CA GLU A 64 -16.13 2.13 -12.55
C GLU A 64 -16.37 1.49 -11.17
N HIS A 65 -16.47 0.15 -11.13
CA HIS A 65 -16.51 -0.65 -9.90
C HIS A 65 -15.30 -0.39 -8.98
N THR A 66 -14.07 -0.55 -9.48
CA THR A 66 -12.88 -0.37 -8.63
C THR A 66 -12.78 1.07 -8.13
N ARG A 67 -13.13 2.07 -8.95
CA ARG A 67 -13.15 3.48 -8.52
C ARG A 67 -14.14 3.74 -7.40
N ARG A 68 -15.31 3.09 -7.42
CA ARG A 68 -16.35 3.20 -6.38
C ARG A 68 -15.89 2.66 -5.02
N TYR A 69 -15.13 1.56 -5.00
CA TYR A 69 -14.72 0.87 -3.78
C TYR A 69 -13.26 1.08 -3.37
N LEU A 70 -12.52 1.91 -4.11
CA LEU A 70 -11.15 2.30 -3.80
C LEU A 70 -11.00 3.83 -3.93
N PRO A 71 -11.70 4.59 -3.06
CA PRO A 71 -11.84 6.04 -3.20
C PRO A 71 -10.57 6.81 -2.88
N ASN A 72 -9.67 6.24 -2.08
CA ASN A 72 -8.46 6.91 -1.63
C ASN A 72 -7.34 6.78 -2.67
N THR A 73 -6.50 7.80 -2.73
CA THR A 73 -5.18 7.72 -3.37
C THR A 73 -4.30 6.70 -2.62
N PRO A 74 -3.32 6.10 -3.31
CA PRO A 74 -2.50 5.09 -2.68
C PRO A 74 -1.60 5.72 -1.60
N SER A 75 -1.27 4.92 -0.59
CA SER A 75 -0.35 5.29 0.47
C SER A 75 0.92 4.44 0.37
N LEU A 76 2.05 5.00 0.79
CA LEU A 76 3.29 4.24 1.01
C LEU A 76 3.23 3.37 2.28
N THR A 77 2.22 3.57 3.11
CA THR A 77 1.97 2.79 4.33
C THR A 77 0.83 1.80 4.11
N LEU A 78 0.99 0.59 4.65
CA LEU A 78 -0.06 -0.41 4.64
C LEU A 78 -1.24 0.08 5.51
N ASN A 79 -2.46 -0.03 4.99
CA ASN A 79 -3.65 0.25 5.78
C ASN A 79 -3.74 -0.75 6.96
N LYS A 80 -4.01 -0.23 8.16
CA LYS A 80 -4.04 -1.01 9.41
C LYS A 80 -4.98 -2.22 9.37
N VAL A 81 -6.04 -2.19 8.55
CA VAL A 81 -6.94 -3.35 8.38
C VAL A 81 -6.26 -4.57 7.76
N PHE A 82 -5.16 -4.37 7.03
CA PHE A 82 -4.32 -5.42 6.47
C PHE A 82 -3.08 -5.73 7.32
N ALA A 83 -2.89 -5.04 8.45
CA ALA A 83 -1.78 -5.33 9.35
C ALA A 83 -1.89 -6.76 9.90
N LYS A 84 -0.74 -7.41 10.11
CA LYS A 84 -0.67 -8.78 10.62
C LYS A 84 -1.45 -8.89 11.94
N GLY A 85 -2.36 -9.86 12.01
CA GLY A 85 -3.19 -10.11 13.19
C GLY A 85 -4.45 -9.26 13.30
N SER A 86 -4.72 -8.33 12.36
CA SER A 86 -5.93 -7.50 12.41
C SER A 86 -7.20 -8.30 12.13
N HIS A 87 -7.21 -9.12 11.07
CA HIS A 87 -8.34 -9.96 10.68
C HIS A 87 -7.86 -11.26 10.02
N PRO A 88 -8.69 -12.33 10.00
CA PRO A 88 -8.35 -13.56 9.30
C PRO A 88 -8.10 -13.32 7.81
N ARG A 89 -7.11 -14.01 7.22
CA ARG A 89 -6.75 -13.89 5.79
C ARG A 89 -7.95 -14.08 4.85
N LYS A 90 -8.88 -14.97 5.20
CA LYS A 90 -10.12 -15.20 4.42
C LYS A 90 -10.98 -13.93 4.30
N VAL A 91 -11.00 -13.07 5.33
CA VAL A 91 -11.79 -11.83 5.34
C VAL A 91 -11.08 -10.76 4.52
N THR A 92 -9.76 -10.57 4.73
CA THR A 92 -8.98 -9.58 3.97
C THR A 92 -8.93 -9.90 2.48
N SER A 93 -8.81 -11.20 2.12
CA SER A 93 -8.90 -11.64 0.72
C SER A 93 -10.27 -11.30 0.09
N ARG A 94 -11.37 -11.57 0.81
CA ARG A 94 -12.73 -11.24 0.32
C ARG A 94 -12.94 -9.74 0.20
N LEU A 95 -12.38 -8.92 1.10
CA LEU A 95 -12.37 -7.47 0.95
C LEU A 95 -11.69 -7.04 -0.35
N VAL A 96 -10.51 -7.58 -0.65
CA VAL A 96 -9.80 -7.28 -1.92
C VAL A 96 -10.63 -7.73 -3.13
N GLN A 97 -11.26 -8.90 -3.06
CA GLN A 97 -12.15 -9.39 -4.11
C GLN A 97 -13.37 -8.48 -4.33
N ILE A 98 -13.97 -7.96 -3.25
CA ILE A 98 -15.05 -6.96 -3.31
C ILE A 98 -14.55 -5.69 -3.99
N ILE A 99 -13.42 -5.12 -3.55
CA ILE A 99 -12.87 -3.88 -4.11
C ILE A 99 -12.54 -4.02 -5.60
N THR A 100 -11.98 -5.16 -5.98
CA THR A 100 -11.57 -5.41 -7.36
C THR A 100 -12.72 -5.92 -8.24
N GLY A 101 -13.80 -6.43 -7.66
CA GLY A 101 -14.87 -7.12 -8.37
C GLY A 101 -14.45 -8.50 -8.91
N HIS A 102 -13.39 -9.11 -8.35
CA HIS A 102 -12.84 -10.40 -8.77
C HIS A 102 -13.09 -11.48 -7.71
N GLY A 103 -14.33 -11.54 -7.22
CA GLY A 103 -14.78 -12.53 -6.24
C GLY A 103 -15.72 -13.57 -6.82
N PHE A 104 -16.16 -14.48 -5.95
CA PHE A 104 -17.21 -15.45 -6.25
C PHE A 104 -18.59 -14.78 -6.23
N PHE A 105 -18.82 -13.91 -7.21
CA PHE A 105 -20.08 -13.19 -7.42
C PHE A 105 -20.70 -13.60 -8.76
N GLY A 106 -22.02 -13.60 -8.84
CA GLY A 106 -22.72 -13.87 -10.09
C GLY A 106 -22.33 -12.96 -11.25
N GLU A 107 -22.10 -11.67 -10.99
CA GLU A 107 -21.58 -10.72 -12.00
C GLU A 107 -20.21 -11.12 -12.53
N TYR A 108 -19.34 -11.67 -11.68
CA TYR A 108 -18.02 -12.16 -12.11
C TYR A 108 -18.17 -13.40 -12.99
N TYR A 109 -19.06 -14.32 -12.65
CA TYR A 109 -19.33 -15.51 -13.46
C TYR A 109 -19.89 -15.15 -14.84
N ALA A 110 -20.84 -14.19 -14.90
CA ALA A 110 -21.41 -13.70 -16.14
C ALA A 110 -20.38 -13.06 -17.07
N ARG A 111 -19.35 -12.40 -16.52
CA ARG A 111 -18.22 -11.83 -17.29
C ARG A 111 -17.26 -12.89 -17.81
N PHE A 112 -17.15 -14.03 -17.13
CA PHE A 112 -16.14 -15.06 -17.38
C PHE A 112 -16.74 -16.48 -17.52
N PRO A 113 -17.75 -16.68 -18.40
CA PRO A 113 -18.51 -17.93 -18.45
C PRO A 113 -17.66 -19.13 -18.87
N LYS A 114 -16.63 -18.92 -19.70
CA LYS A 114 -15.69 -19.98 -20.11
C LYS A 114 -14.96 -20.64 -18.92
N PHE A 115 -14.70 -19.87 -17.87
CA PHE A 115 -13.98 -20.34 -16.69
C PHE A 115 -14.93 -20.88 -15.61
N ARG A 116 -16.24 -20.61 -15.71
CA ARG A 116 -17.27 -20.96 -14.73
C ARG A 116 -18.61 -21.33 -15.40
N PRO A 117 -18.64 -22.30 -16.33
CA PRO A 117 -19.78 -22.54 -17.21
C PRO A 117 -21.04 -23.03 -16.48
N THR A 118 -20.90 -23.61 -15.30
CA THR A 118 -21.98 -24.19 -14.51
C THR A 118 -22.46 -23.31 -13.36
N ARG A 119 -21.90 -22.10 -13.22
CA ARG A 119 -22.25 -21.21 -12.11
C ARG A 119 -23.40 -20.29 -12.51
N ASP A 120 -24.47 -20.35 -11.74
CA ASP A 120 -25.57 -19.40 -11.87
C ASP A 120 -25.10 -17.99 -11.45
N SER A 121 -25.47 -17.00 -12.25
CA SER A 121 -25.22 -15.60 -11.92
C SER A 121 -26.27 -15.00 -11.00
N SER A 122 -27.40 -15.67 -10.80
CA SER A 122 -28.48 -15.19 -9.95
C SER A 122 -28.10 -15.21 -8.46
N CYS A 123 -28.76 -14.38 -7.67
CA CYS A 123 -28.68 -14.47 -6.22
C CYS A 123 -29.79 -15.37 -5.70
N THR A 124 -29.51 -16.13 -4.64
CA THR A 124 -30.49 -16.98 -3.95
C THR A 124 -31.67 -16.20 -3.35
N CYS A 125 -31.54 -14.87 -3.21
CA CYS A 125 -32.65 -13.99 -2.81
C CYS A 125 -33.67 -13.75 -3.94
N GLY A 126 -33.39 -14.19 -5.17
CA GLY A 126 -34.22 -14.00 -6.36
C GLY A 126 -33.73 -12.88 -7.31
N GLU A 127 -32.67 -12.14 -6.96
CA GLU A 127 -32.07 -11.15 -7.85
C GLU A 127 -31.46 -11.82 -9.09
N ARG A 128 -31.69 -11.25 -10.28
CA ARG A 128 -31.26 -11.86 -11.56
C ARG A 128 -29.75 -11.98 -11.68
N VAL A 129 -29.02 -11.01 -11.13
CA VAL A 129 -27.55 -11.00 -11.12
C VAL A 129 -27.07 -10.62 -9.73
N GLN A 130 -26.32 -11.52 -9.11
CA GLN A 130 -25.63 -11.29 -7.85
C GLN A 130 -24.45 -10.35 -8.07
N THR A 131 -24.70 -9.04 -7.97
CA THR A 131 -23.68 -7.98 -8.05
C THR A 131 -23.15 -7.62 -6.65
N VAL A 132 -21.96 -7.02 -6.58
CA VAL A 132 -21.41 -6.51 -5.31
C VAL A 132 -22.28 -5.42 -4.70
N PRO A 133 -22.77 -4.39 -5.43
CA PRO A 133 -23.72 -3.42 -4.89
C PRO A 133 -24.97 -4.07 -4.31
N HIS A 134 -25.56 -5.06 -5.01
CA HIS A 134 -26.70 -5.81 -4.50
C HIS A 134 -26.36 -6.48 -3.16
N LEU A 135 -25.27 -7.25 -3.11
CA LEU A 135 -24.88 -7.99 -1.91
C LEU A 135 -24.60 -7.08 -0.71
N LEU A 136 -23.94 -5.94 -0.91
CA LEU A 136 -23.62 -5.00 0.17
C LEU A 136 -24.86 -4.22 0.64
N PHE A 137 -25.66 -3.70 -0.29
CA PHE A 137 -26.60 -2.62 0.01
C PHE A 137 -28.08 -3.01 -0.11
N HIS A 138 -28.42 -4.06 -0.85
CA HIS A 138 -29.81 -4.35 -1.22
C HIS A 138 -30.28 -5.77 -0.86
N CYS A 139 -29.38 -6.75 -0.80
CA CYS A 139 -29.74 -8.16 -0.65
C CYS A 139 -30.46 -8.41 0.69
N PRO A 140 -31.71 -8.88 0.70
CA PRO A 140 -32.44 -9.10 1.96
C PRO A 140 -31.75 -10.16 2.84
N LEU A 141 -31.05 -11.13 2.24
CA LEU A 141 -30.29 -12.14 2.99
C LEU A 141 -29.13 -11.55 3.80
N ASN A 142 -28.67 -10.36 3.44
CA ASN A 142 -27.58 -9.66 4.13
C ASN A 142 -28.08 -8.51 5.02
N GLU A 143 -29.37 -8.47 5.38
CA GLU A 143 -29.94 -7.41 6.20
C GLU A 143 -29.32 -7.32 7.60
N ALA A 144 -29.25 -8.42 8.35
CA ALA A 144 -28.66 -8.42 9.69
C ALA A 144 -27.16 -8.04 9.67
N PRO A 145 -26.31 -8.60 8.78
CA PRO A 145 -24.91 -8.18 8.67
C PRO A 145 -24.74 -6.71 8.25
N ARG A 146 -25.67 -6.17 7.44
CA ARG A 146 -25.62 -4.76 6.97
C ARG A 146 -25.70 -3.74 8.10
N LEU A 147 -26.19 -4.12 9.28
CA LEU A 147 -26.15 -3.28 10.48
C LEU A 147 -24.74 -2.81 10.83
N HIS A 148 -23.71 -3.60 10.51
CA HIS A 148 -22.32 -3.17 10.66
C HIS A 148 -21.96 -2.00 9.74
N LEU A 149 -22.45 -2.04 8.49
CA LEU A 149 -22.21 -0.99 7.50
C LEU A 149 -22.95 0.30 7.88
N THR A 150 -24.23 0.22 8.20
CA THR A 150 -25.06 1.39 8.57
C THR A 150 -24.58 2.06 9.85
N SER A 151 -24.00 1.30 10.79
CA SER A 151 -23.37 1.86 11.99
C SER A 151 -22.14 2.73 11.69
N ALA A 152 -21.45 2.48 10.58
CA ALA A 152 -20.29 3.26 10.14
C ALA A 152 -20.66 4.37 9.15
N ALA A 153 -21.59 4.10 8.24
CA ALA A 153 -22.11 5.01 7.23
C ALA A 153 -23.63 4.78 7.07
N PRO A 154 -24.49 5.57 7.75
CA PRO A 154 -25.95 5.39 7.71
C PRO A 154 -26.56 5.47 6.31
N ASP A 155 -25.95 6.26 5.44
CA ASP A 155 -26.31 6.42 4.02
C ASP A 155 -25.70 5.33 3.11
N LEU A 156 -24.95 4.39 3.68
CA LEU A 156 -24.22 3.34 2.98
C LEU A 156 -23.26 3.86 1.90
N ASN A 157 -22.77 5.10 2.03
CA ASN A 157 -21.89 5.70 1.04
C ASN A 157 -20.58 4.91 0.89
N PRO A 158 -20.26 4.39 -0.32
CA PRO A 158 -19.04 3.64 -0.56
C PRO A 158 -17.75 4.42 -0.26
N ALA A 159 -17.73 5.74 -0.49
CA ALA A 159 -16.57 6.56 -0.18
C ALA A 159 -16.26 6.55 1.32
N THR A 160 -17.30 6.61 2.17
CA THR A 160 -17.16 6.55 3.63
C THR A 160 -16.77 5.15 4.10
N LEU A 161 -17.42 4.11 3.56
CA LEU A 161 -17.19 2.72 3.92
C LEU A 161 -15.80 2.23 3.52
N PHE A 162 -15.31 2.58 2.34
CA PHE A 162 -14.03 2.08 1.82
C PHE A 162 -12.88 3.10 1.96
N GLY A 163 -13.19 4.36 2.24
CA GLY A 163 -12.20 5.43 2.39
C GLY A 163 -11.70 5.65 3.81
N SER A 164 -12.40 5.14 4.83
CA SER A 164 -12.03 5.34 6.24
C SER A 164 -11.64 4.04 6.92
N HIS A 165 -10.79 4.13 7.96
CA HIS A 165 -10.46 2.97 8.79
C HIS A 165 -11.71 2.39 9.47
N LYS A 166 -12.58 3.26 10.03
CA LYS A 166 -13.84 2.85 10.67
C LYS A 166 -14.76 2.14 9.67
N GLY A 167 -14.89 2.69 8.46
CA GLY A 167 -15.66 2.09 7.38
C GLY A 167 -15.12 0.71 6.98
N LEU A 168 -13.81 0.59 6.75
CA LEU A 168 -13.21 -0.68 6.36
C LEU A 168 -13.35 -1.72 7.48
N SER A 169 -13.20 -1.34 8.75
CA SER A 169 -13.49 -2.25 9.87
C SER A 169 -14.94 -2.72 9.88
N ALA A 170 -15.90 -1.86 9.54
CA ALA A 170 -17.31 -2.25 9.39
C ALA A 170 -17.53 -3.20 8.20
N VAL A 171 -16.89 -2.95 7.06
CA VAL A 171 -16.94 -3.86 5.91
C VAL A 171 -16.34 -5.22 6.25
N MET A 172 -15.24 -5.26 7.01
CA MET A 172 -14.64 -6.52 7.45
C MET A 172 -15.59 -7.31 8.35
N ARG A 173 -16.25 -6.65 9.32
CA ARG A 173 -17.29 -7.29 10.17
C ARG A 173 -18.49 -7.78 9.35
N PHE A 174 -18.90 -7.01 8.34
CA PHE A 174 -19.94 -7.45 7.40
C PHE A 174 -19.53 -8.75 6.68
N ILE A 175 -18.30 -8.81 6.16
CA ILE A 175 -17.77 -10.01 5.46
C ILE A 175 -17.62 -11.21 6.41
N GLU A 176 -17.35 -10.98 7.69
CA GLU A 176 -17.28 -12.05 8.70
C GLU A 176 -18.64 -12.66 9.01
N ASN A 177 -19.71 -11.88 8.90
CA ASN A 177 -21.06 -12.27 9.26
C ASN A 177 -21.98 -12.49 8.04
N SER A 178 -21.43 -12.54 6.82
CA SER A 178 -22.19 -12.80 5.60
C SER A 178 -21.46 -13.78 4.68
N ASP A 179 -22.22 -14.36 3.75
CA ASP A 179 -21.70 -15.31 2.76
C ASP A 179 -21.15 -14.62 1.51
N ILE A 180 -20.95 -13.29 1.56
CA ILE A 180 -20.42 -12.51 0.43
C ILE A 180 -19.08 -13.08 -0.04
N GLY A 181 -19.02 -13.43 -1.33
CA GLY A 181 -17.80 -13.90 -1.98
C GLY A 181 -17.29 -15.25 -1.47
N LEU A 182 -18.14 -16.05 -0.81
CA LEU A 182 -17.85 -17.46 -0.59
C LEU A 182 -18.05 -18.25 -1.88
N PRO A 183 -17.19 -19.24 -2.16
CA PRO A 183 -17.47 -20.19 -3.23
C PRO A 183 -18.69 -21.02 -2.83
N THR A 184 -19.79 -20.83 -3.56
CA THR A 184 -20.95 -21.73 -3.53
C THR A 184 -20.64 -23.08 -4.16
#